data_AF-A0AA88SPZ1-F1
#
_entry.id   AF-A0AA88SPZ1-F1
#
_cell.length_a   1.000
_cell.length_b   1.000
_cell.length_c   1.000
_cell.angle_alpha   90.00
_cell.angle_beta   90.00
_cell.angle_gamma   90.00
#
_symmetry.space_group_name_H-M   'P 1'
#
loop_
_entity.id
_entity.type
_entity.pdbx_description
1 polymer ?
#
loop_
_entity_poly.entity_id
_entity_poly.type
_entity_poly.pdbx_seq_one_letter_code
_entity_poly.pdbx_strand_id
1 'polypeptide(L)'
;MLARNRFLLLLVMGGAALAIISLSLQFLNLIPMTPLAEERMFHALDGGAGVNLGKSRKRVLPVPHTQEPNPISEAYAYCNTPNRTEQGWEGHSPADYKLLSVQVMIRHGDRYPLYSIPKTKRPAIDCTLSINKSPSHPLMNSYISHMGQGERGHWEAPLGSVPRLPNHNACEMGELTQTGVVQHLHNGQLLHQAYKHHNLLPSDWSPRQVWVETTGKSRTLQSGLAFLYGFLPNFDWTKLTVHHQWSTLFCGSACECPARNKYLEEEQRRQYRLRVADAELEKTYADMARTLGLLTRQLRAANPIDSLLCHLCHGLSFPCVPIGDSGTSGCLTMAQFAVIRRQQLEDEVDRRRTGLYHKYAVLAMYPYLNRTASKMERVAKGSEAGRRPRAGGEEVFSLSSAHDVSMAPLLSALGLEEARFPRFAARIVFELWKSPPTTQGQLKKGVGKGDKSKAKDGELFIRVLYNGEDVTFHTTFCRSHNRHTSQPLCPLKNFLSFVRRDMFSVVNATSYQEACYKRPG
;
A
#
# COMPACT_ATOMS: atom_id res chain seq x y z
N MET A 1 5.30 62.40 15.11
CA MET A 1 5.13 61.07 15.75
C MET A 1 4.56 59.98 14.82
N LEU A 2 3.67 60.28 13.86
CA LEU A 2 2.93 59.26 13.08
C LEU A 2 3.77 58.13 12.42
N ALA A 3 4.97 58.41 11.91
CA ALA A 3 5.78 57.42 11.20
C ALA A 3 6.15 56.18 12.06
N ARG A 4 6.44 56.39 13.35
CA ARG A 4 6.88 55.32 14.27
C ARG A 4 5.76 54.28 14.53
N ASN A 5 4.50 54.72 14.54
CA ASN A 5 3.34 53.83 14.70
C ASN A 5 3.06 53.01 13.43
N ARG A 6 3.32 53.56 12.23
CA ARG A 6 3.18 52.80 10.97
C ARG A 6 4.21 51.67 10.85
N PHE A 7 5.44 51.89 11.33
CA PHE A 7 6.47 50.84 11.34
C PHE A 7 6.13 49.71 12.32
N LEU A 8 5.59 50.03 13.50
CA LEU A 8 5.07 49.04 14.45
C LEU A 8 3.87 48.26 13.89
N LEU A 9 2.92 48.91 13.20
CA LEU A 9 1.83 48.21 12.53
C LEU A 9 2.34 47.25 11.44
N LEU A 10 3.33 47.66 10.65
CA LEU A 10 3.94 46.80 9.61
C LEU A 10 4.69 45.61 10.20
N LEU A 11 5.37 45.78 11.34
CA LEU A 11 6.01 44.66 12.07
C LEU A 11 4.99 43.69 12.67
N VAL A 12 3.87 44.20 13.24
CA VAL A 12 2.82 43.34 13.81
C VAL A 12 2.02 42.63 12.71
N MET A 13 1.62 43.34 11.65
CA MET A 13 0.89 42.76 10.52
C MET A 13 1.77 41.80 9.69
N GLY A 14 3.03 42.18 9.43
CA GLY A 14 4.00 41.33 8.74
C GLY A 14 4.40 40.11 9.56
N GLY A 15 4.60 40.29 10.87
CA GLY A 15 4.84 39.19 11.82
C GLY A 15 3.65 38.23 11.94
N ALA A 16 2.43 38.75 11.98
CA ALA A 16 1.22 37.93 11.98
C ALA A 16 1.03 37.19 10.64
N ALA A 17 1.26 37.85 9.50
CA ALA A 17 1.21 37.21 8.19
C ALA A 17 2.27 36.09 8.06
N LEU A 18 3.51 36.35 8.48
CA LEU A 18 4.58 35.33 8.50
C LEU A 18 4.28 34.20 9.49
N ALA A 19 3.65 34.48 10.64
CA ALA A 19 3.20 33.45 11.58
C ALA A 19 2.07 32.58 10.98
N ILE A 20 1.10 33.18 10.27
CA ILE A 20 0.01 32.46 9.60
C ILE A 20 0.54 31.61 8.43
N ILE A 21 1.50 32.13 7.65
CA ILE A 21 2.17 31.39 6.57
C ILE A 21 3.07 30.27 7.14
N SER A 22 3.76 30.53 8.26
CA SER A 22 4.57 29.52 8.97
C SER A 22 3.71 28.40 9.56
N LEU A 23 2.56 28.72 10.17
CA LEU A 23 1.54 27.73 10.54
C LEU A 23 1.11 26.93 9.30
N SER A 24 0.75 27.59 8.21
CA SER A 24 0.28 26.93 6.98
C SER A 24 1.31 25.94 6.42
N LEU A 25 2.60 26.26 6.49
CA LEU A 25 3.70 25.37 6.10
C LEU A 25 3.93 24.21 7.09
N GLN A 26 3.59 24.37 8.37
CA GLN A 26 3.53 23.27 9.35
C GLN A 26 2.32 22.36 9.10
N PHE A 27 1.16 22.90 8.72
CA PHE A 27 -0.04 22.12 8.39
C PHE A 27 0.12 21.27 7.12
N LEU A 28 0.94 21.71 6.15
CA LEU A 28 1.26 20.95 4.92
C LEU A 28 1.94 19.58 5.14
N ASN A 29 2.43 19.28 6.35
CA ASN A 29 3.05 17.99 6.68
C ASN A 29 2.25 17.16 7.72
N LEU A 30 1.03 17.57 8.09
CA LEU A 30 0.23 16.86 9.10
C LEU A 30 -0.57 15.69 8.51
N ILE A 31 0.13 14.58 8.28
CA ILE A 31 -0.48 13.24 8.24
C ILE A 31 0.13 12.42 9.40
N PRO A 32 -0.48 12.43 10.60
CA PRO A 32 -0.13 11.49 11.66
C PRO A 32 -0.70 10.13 11.29
N MET A 33 0.03 9.39 10.45
CA MET A 33 -0.21 7.97 10.21
C MET A 33 -0.09 7.22 11.54
N THR A 34 -0.96 6.23 11.81
CA THR A 34 -0.56 4.80 12.03
C THR A 34 -1.75 3.84 12.35
N PRO A 35 -1.47 2.52 12.47
CA PRO A 35 -2.24 1.47 13.20
C PRO A 35 -1.36 0.66 14.21
N LEU A 36 -1.94 -0.13 15.14
CA LEU A 36 -1.33 -0.37 16.47
C LEU A 36 -1.94 -1.61 17.27
N ALA A 37 -1.52 -2.29 18.41
CA ALA A 37 -0.43 -2.39 19.44
C ALA A 37 -0.52 -2.69 21.04
N GLU A 38 -0.93 -3.86 21.66
CA GLU A 38 -0.40 -4.41 23.00
C GLU A 38 -0.46 -5.96 23.34
N GLU A 39 0.56 -6.43 24.09
CA GLU A 39 1.04 -7.70 24.76
C GLU A 39 0.00 -8.71 25.40
N ARG A 40 0.27 -9.91 25.98
CA ARG A 40 1.42 -10.58 26.70
C ARG A 40 1.49 -12.11 26.52
N MET A 41 2.55 -12.78 27.04
CA MET A 41 2.53 -14.20 27.42
C MET A 41 3.54 -14.56 28.53
N PHE A 42 3.16 -15.52 29.42
CA PHE A 42 3.95 -16.45 30.27
C PHE A 42 3.05 -16.95 31.43
N HIS A 43 3.16 -18.15 32.02
CA HIS A 43 3.86 -19.40 31.66
C HIS A 43 3.17 -20.56 32.41
N ALA A 44 2.98 -21.74 31.80
CA ALA A 44 2.74 -23.01 32.53
C ALA A 44 3.00 -24.23 31.61
N LEU A 45 3.41 -25.34 32.23
CA LEU A 45 3.52 -26.69 31.65
C LEU A 45 2.59 -27.60 32.47
N ASP A 46 1.97 -28.62 31.87
CA ASP A 46 2.42 -30.02 32.04
C ASP A 46 1.74 -30.94 31.00
N GLY A 47 2.13 -32.22 30.96
CA GLY A 47 1.80 -33.18 29.90
C GLY A 47 0.53 -34.02 30.09
N GLY A 48 0.20 -34.78 29.04
CA GLY A 48 -0.85 -35.79 29.01
C GLY A 48 -0.84 -36.56 27.68
N ALA A 49 -0.68 -37.88 27.72
CA ALA A 49 -0.58 -38.73 26.53
C ALA A 49 -1.93 -39.36 26.15
N GLY A 50 -2.20 -39.56 24.85
CA GLY A 50 -3.41 -40.29 24.43
C GLY A 50 -3.71 -40.39 22.93
N VAL A 51 -3.36 -41.55 22.35
CA VAL A 51 -4.07 -42.29 21.26
C VAL A 51 -4.30 -41.60 19.89
N ASN A 52 -3.81 -42.25 18.83
CA ASN A 52 -4.16 -41.97 17.43
C ASN A 52 -5.57 -42.47 17.07
N LEU A 53 -6.36 -41.64 16.36
CA LEU A 53 -7.47 -42.13 15.53
C LEU A 53 -7.68 -41.23 14.30
N GLY A 54 -7.38 -41.75 13.12
CA GLY A 54 -7.44 -40.99 11.86
C GLY A 54 -8.87 -40.69 11.40
N LYS A 55 -9.18 -39.43 11.07
CA LYS A 55 -10.43 -39.02 10.42
C LYS A 55 -10.17 -38.03 9.29
N SER A 56 -10.99 -38.10 8.25
CA SER A 56 -10.83 -37.36 6.99
C SER A 56 -10.83 -35.84 7.20
N ARG A 57 -9.87 -35.13 6.57
CA ARG A 57 -9.81 -33.66 6.54
C ARG A 57 -10.90 -33.07 5.64
N LYS A 58 -12.14 -33.06 6.11
CA LYS A 58 -13.11 -32.04 5.66
C LYS A 58 -12.48 -30.67 5.95
N ARG A 59 -12.35 -29.83 4.93
CA ARG A 59 -11.74 -28.50 5.05
C ARG A 59 -12.71 -27.61 5.82
N VAL A 60 -12.49 -27.47 7.13
CA VAL A 60 -13.27 -26.59 8.00
C VAL A 60 -13.11 -25.17 7.49
N LEU A 61 -14.21 -24.57 7.03
CA LEU A 61 -14.30 -23.12 6.83
C LEU A 61 -14.03 -22.47 8.18
N PRO A 62 -13.02 -21.60 8.33
CA PRO A 62 -12.80 -20.89 9.58
C PRO A 62 -14.05 -20.10 9.93
N VAL A 63 -14.71 -20.45 11.04
CA VAL A 63 -15.71 -19.58 11.64
C VAL A 63 -14.97 -18.28 11.99
N PRO A 64 -15.46 -17.09 11.58
CA PRO A 64 -14.83 -15.84 11.97
C PRO A 64 -14.92 -15.71 13.49
N HIS A 65 -13.80 -15.93 14.18
CA HIS A 65 -13.75 -15.65 15.62
C HIS A 65 -13.89 -14.15 15.80
N THR A 66 -15.05 -13.73 16.31
CA THR A 66 -15.38 -12.35 16.69
C THR A 66 -14.66 -11.95 17.98
N GLN A 67 -13.34 -12.10 17.99
CA GLN A 67 -12.48 -11.49 18.97
C GLN A 67 -12.23 -10.06 18.48
N GLU A 68 -12.44 -9.06 19.34
CA GLU A 68 -12.08 -7.68 19.01
C GLU A 68 -10.59 -7.62 18.62
N PRO A 69 -10.20 -6.75 17.69
CA PRO A 69 -8.84 -6.72 17.16
C PRO A 69 -7.86 -6.37 18.30
N ASN A 70 -7.30 -7.39 18.95
CA ASN A 70 -6.25 -7.22 19.95
C ASN A 70 -5.16 -6.41 19.25
N PRO A 71 -4.75 -5.25 19.81
CA PRO A 71 -3.90 -4.38 19.06
C PRO A 71 -2.54 -5.04 18.68
N ILE A 72 -1.89 -5.92 19.47
CA ILE A 72 -0.56 -6.48 19.08
C ILE A 72 -0.54 -7.46 17.94
N SER A 73 -1.64 -8.16 17.74
CA SER A 73 -1.89 -8.87 16.47
C SER A 73 -1.70 -7.94 15.28
N GLU A 74 -2.23 -6.72 15.35
CA GLU A 74 -2.19 -5.76 14.25
C GLU A 74 -0.82 -5.09 14.08
N ALA A 75 0.00 -4.92 15.12
CA ALA A 75 1.40 -4.52 14.89
C ALA A 75 2.24 -5.63 14.28
N TYR A 76 2.19 -6.86 14.80
CA TYR A 76 3.01 -7.94 14.25
C TYR A 76 2.55 -8.31 12.82
N ALA A 77 1.26 -8.16 12.49
CA ALA A 77 0.76 -8.20 11.12
C ALA A 77 1.26 -7.02 10.26
N TYR A 78 1.26 -5.79 10.80
CA TYR A 78 1.82 -4.60 10.12
C TYR A 78 3.32 -4.75 9.82
N CYS A 79 4.10 -5.31 10.75
CA CYS A 79 5.55 -5.48 10.60
C CYS A 79 5.93 -6.39 9.42
N ASN A 80 5.06 -7.33 9.04
CA ASN A 80 5.28 -8.28 7.95
C ASN A 80 6.64 -8.97 8.03
N THR A 81 6.95 -9.61 9.17
CA THR A 81 8.22 -10.34 9.29
C THR A 81 8.25 -11.51 8.31
N PRO A 82 9.29 -11.66 7.46
CA PRO A 82 9.33 -12.67 6.39
C PRO A 82 9.71 -14.06 6.94
N ASN A 83 8.93 -14.55 7.91
CA ASN A 83 9.09 -15.82 8.62
C ASN A 83 7.94 -16.81 8.36
N ARG A 84 6.99 -16.45 7.50
CA ARG A 84 5.84 -17.27 7.10
C ARG A 84 5.79 -17.34 5.58
N THR A 85 5.50 -18.53 5.05
CA THR A 85 5.19 -18.70 3.63
C THR A 85 3.82 -18.07 3.35
N GLU A 86 3.79 -16.97 2.62
CA GLU A 86 2.53 -16.46 2.05
C GLU A 86 2.08 -17.38 0.91
N GLN A 87 0.81 -17.79 0.96
CA GLN A 87 0.09 -18.28 -0.21
C GLN A 87 -0.84 -17.17 -0.69
N GLY A 88 -1.13 -17.15 -1.98
CA GLY A 88 -1.96 -16.13 -2.59
C GLY A 88 -2.67 -16.66 -3.82
N TRP A 89 -3.82 -16.07 -4.12
CA TRP A 89 -4.67 -16.45 -5.23
C TRP A 89 -4.15 -15.92 -6.58
N GLU A 90 -3.09 -15.10 -6.63
CA GLU A 90 -2.47 -14.60 -7.87
C GLU A 90 -2.31 -15.74 -8.91
N GLY A 91 -2.63 -15.46 -10.17
CA GLY A 91 -2.57 -16.45 -11.26
C GLY A 91 -3.62 -17.57 -11.25
N HIS A 92 -4.39 -17.77 -10.17
CA HIS A 92 -5.43 -18.79 -10.13
C HIS A 92 -6.69 -18.39 -10.92
N SER A 93 -7.09 -19.19 -11.89
CA SER A 93 -8.28 -18.98 -12.74
C SER A 93 -8.98 -20.32 -13.08
N PRO A 94 -10.17 -20.31 -13.70
CA PRO A 94 -10.72 -21.51 -14.32
C PRO A 94 -9.82 -22.04 -15.45
N ALA A 95 -9.99 -23.31 -15.82
CA ALA A 95 -9.31 -23.87 -16.99
C ALA A 95 -9.57 -23.03 -18.25
N ASP A 96 -8.57 -22.97 -19.13
CA ASP A 96 -8.58 -22.26 -20.42
C ASP A 96 -8.74 -20.72 -20.35
N TYR A 97 -8.84 -20.11 -19.16
CA TYR A 97 -8.81 -18.65 -19.01
C TYR A 97 -7.37 -18.12 -19.15
N LYS A 98 -7.17 -17.20 -20.08
CA LYS A 98 -5.86 -16.59 -20.35
C LYS A 98 -5.69 -15.29 -19.56
N LEU A 99 -4.60 -15.19 -18.80
CA LEU A 99 -4.12 -13.93 -18.23
C LEU A 99 -3.58 -13.03 -19.36
N LEU A 100 -3.99 -11.77 -19.39
CA LEU A 100 -3.59 -10.80 -20.40
C LEU A 100 -2.67 -9.70 -19.87
N SER A 101 -2.91 -9.20 -18.66
CA SER A 101 -2.02 -8.26 -18.00
C SER A 101 -2.19 -8.23 -16.48
N VAL A 102 -1.17 -7.72 -15.78
CA VAL A 102 -1.13 -7.53 -14.33
C VAL A 102 -0.64 -6.12 -14.01
N GLN A 103 -1.30 -5.44 -13.07
CA GLN A 103 -0.87 -4.14 -12.54
C GLN A 103 -0.76 -4.24 -11.02
N VAL A 104 0.43 -3.98 -10.48
CA VAL A 104 0.75 -4.09 -9.05
C VAL A 104 1.04 -2.71 -8.47
N MET A 105 0.42 -2.35 -7.36
CA MET A 105 0.93 -1.29 -6.48
C MET A 105 1.42 -1.91 -5.17
N ILE A 106 2.61 -1.51 -4.73
CA ILE A 106 3.22 -1.97 -3.47
C ILE A 106 3.45 -0.78 -2.53
N ARG A 107 3.30 -1.02 -1.22
CA ARG A 107 3.93 -0.17 -0.19
C ARG A 107 5.40 -0.55 -0.09
N HIS A 108 6.28 0.41 0.20
CA HIS A 108 7.67 0.09 0.53
C HIS A 108 7.77 -0.94 1.68
N GLY A 109 8.89 -1.66 1.74
CA GLY A 109 9.17 -2.61 2.81
C GLY A 109 9.43 -1.95 4.17
N ASP A 110 9.77 -2.79 5.13
CA ASP A 110 10.25 -2.39 6.46
C ASP A 110 11.43 -1.41 6.37
N ARG A 111 11.43 -0.44 7.28
CA ARG A 111 12.30 0.74 7.23
C ARG A 111 12.63 1.26 8.61
N TYR A 112 13.74 1.96 8.69
CA TYR A 112 14.08 2.82 9.81
C TYR A 112 13.01 3.93 10.01
N PRO A 113 12.81 4.48 11.22
CA PRO A 113 11.78 5.49 11.46
C PRO A 113 12.07 6.80 10.72
N LEU A 114 11.00 7.56 10.46
CA LEU A 114 11.03 8.92 9.92
C LEU A 114 11.23 9.98 11.01
N TYR A 115 10.92 9.63 12.27
CA TYR A 115 10.99 10.50 13.42
C TYR A 115 11.78 9.84 14.56
N SER A 116 12.58 10.63 15.27
CA SER A 116 13.35 10.18 16.44
C SER A 116 12.80 10.83 17.69
N ILE A 117 12.54 10.04 18.74
CA ILE A 117 12.04 10.57 20.02
C ILE A 117 13.19 11.31 20.74
N PRO A 118 13.03 12.61 21.09
CA PRO A 118 14.08 13.38 21.75
C PRO A 118 14.55 12.76 23.07
N LYS A 119 15.81 13.02 23.45
CA LYS A 119 16.51 12.46 24.63
C LYS A 119 16.70 10.93 24.65
N THR A 120 16.14 10.17 23.70
CA THR A 120 16.34 8.72 23.62
C THR A 120 17.51 8.35 22.70
N LYS A 121 18.09 7.16 22.89
CA LYS A 121 19.05 6.60 21.94
C LYS A 121 18.34 6.19 20.65
N ARG A 122 18.95 6.47 19.50
CA ARG A 122 18.52 5.95 18.19
C ARG A 122 18.61 4.41 18.19
N PRO A 123 17.64 3.67 17.61
CA PRO A 123 17.74 2.21 17.49
C PRO A 123 18.97 1.80 16.68
N ALA A 124 19.75 0.87 17.20
CA ALA A 124 20.98 0.39 16.57
C ALA A 124 20.67 -0.63 15.47
N ILE A 125 20.32 -0.14 14.27
CA ILE A 125 19.98 -0.96 13.11
C ILE A 125 20.97 -0.66 12.00
N ASP A 126 21.51 -1.73 11.40
CA ASP A 126 22.48 -1.71 10.30
C ASP A 126 21.76 -1.99 8.97
N CYS A 127 21.72 -0.98 8.10
CA CYS A 127 21.05 -0.98 6.80
C CYS A 127 21.91 -1.47 5.64
N THR A 128 23.18 -1.87 5.87
CA THR A 128 23.94 -2.62 4.86
C THR A 128 23.19 -3.90 4.47
N LEU A 129 23.36 -4.40 3.25
CA LEU A 129 22.85 -5.72 2.86
C LEU A 129 23.93 -6.79 3.01
N SER A 130 23.61 -7.89 3.68
CA SER A 130 24.50 -9.03 3.86
C SER A 130 23.73 -10.34 3.90
N ILE A 131 24.17 -11.31 3.11
CA ILE A 131 23.60 -12.67 3.07
C ILE A 131 23.63 -13.36 4.45
N ASN A 132 24.54 -12.96 5.33
CA ASN A 132 24.75 -13.51 6.67
C ASN A 132 23.86 -12.86 7.75
N LYS A 133 23.16 -11.75 7.46
CA LYS A 133 22.21 -11.13 8.39
C LYS A 133 20.82 -11.74 8.26
N SER A 134 20.08 -11.77 9.37
CA SER A 134 18.68 -12.21 9.40
C SER A 134 17.73 -11.01 9.37
N PRO A 135 16.61 -11.05 8.62
CA PRO A 135 16.24 -12.10 7.68
C PRO A 135 17.13 -12.07 6.42
N SER A 136 17.27 -13.21 5.76
CA SER A 136 18.00 -13.36 4.49
C SER A 136 17.08 -13.96 3.42
N HIS A 137 17.52 -13.96 2.16
CA HIS A 137 16.76 -14.53 1.04
C HIS A 137 17.71 -15.24 0.06
N PRO A 138 17.32 -16.38 -0.56
CA PRO A 138 18.18 -17.07 -1.52
C PRO A 138 18.64 -16.20 -2.70
N LEU A 139 17.84 -15.20 -3.11
CA LEU A 139 18.18 -14.26 -4.18
C LEU A 139 19.04 -13.07 -3.71
N MET A 140 19.35 -12.94 -2.40
CA MET A 140 20.00 -11.74 -1.85
C MET A 140 21.38 -11.46 -2.48
N ASN A 141 22.21 -12.49 -2.67
CA ASN A 141 23.54 -12.32 -3.26
C ASN A 141 23.47 -11.78 -4.70
N SER A 142 22.67 -12.45 -5.55
CA SER A 142 22.55 -12.08 -6.96
C SER A 142 21.76 -10.78 -7.15
N TYR A 143 20.83 -10.46 -6.25
CA TYR A 143 20.18 -9.14 -6.17
C TYR A 143 21.21 -8.02 -5.96
N ILE A 144 22.10 -8.15 -4.96
CA ILE A 144 23.14 -7.15 -4.68
C ILE A 144 24.05 -6.97 -5.91
N SER A 145 24.56 -8.07 -6.49
CA SER A 145 25.41 -8.04 -7.69
C SER A 145 24.71 -7.47 -8.93
N HIS A 146 23.39 -7.61 -9.03
CA HIS A 146 22.61 -7.09 -10.14
C HIS A 146 22.23 -5.62 -9.98
N MET A 147 21.96 -5.15 -8.74
CA MET A 147 21.71 -3.74 -8.47
C MET A 147 22.94 -2.85 -8.69
N GLY A 148 24.15 -3.41 -8.52
CA GLY A 148 25.41 -2.76 -8.92
C GLY A 148 25.53 -2.45 -10.42
N GLN A 149 24.63 -2.95 -11.26
CA GLN A 149 24.60 -2.68 -12.70
C GLN A 149 23.53 -1.64 -13.10
N GLY A 150 22.82 -1.06 -12.12
CA GLY A 150 21.66 -0.18 -12.31
C GLY A 150 21.92 1.10 -13.10
N GLU A 151 23.17 1.52 -13.26
CA GLU A 151 23.57 2.64 -14.12
C GLU A 151 23.22 2.42 -15.61
N ARG A 152 23.05 1.16 -16.03
CA ARG A 152 22.63 0.79 -17.39
C ARG A 152 21.11 0.96 -17.63
N GLY A 153 20.34 1.28 -16.59
CA GLY A 153 18.90 1.53 -16.68
C GLY A 153 18.57 2.97 -17.11
N HIS A 154 17.37 3.16 -17.66
CA HIS A 154 16.85 4.49 -17.98
C HIS A 154 16.08 5.05 -16.78
N TRP A 155 16.47 6.25 -16.30
CA TRP A 155 15.97 6.84 -15.07
C TRP A 155 15.35 8.23 -15.30
N GLU A 156 14.07 8.41 -14.99
CA GLU A 156 13.49 9.75 -14.96
C GLU A 156 13.99 10.56 -13.76
N ALA A 157 14.21 11.87 -13.93
CA ALA A 157 14.70 12.72 -12.86
C ALA A 157 13.68 12.85 -11.71
N PRO A 158 14.11 12.78 -10.42
CA PRO A 158 15.49 12.75 -9.93
C PRO A 158 16.02 11.33 -9.64
N LEU A 159 15.37 10.25 -10.12
CA LEU A 159 15.71 8.86 -9.74
C LEU A 159 17.13 8.44 -10.16
N GLY A 160 17.77 9.14 -11.09
CA GLY A 160 19.15 8.89 -11.52
C GLY A 160 20.18 8.98 -10.37
N SER A 161 20.00 9.87 -9.39
CA SER A 161 20.93 10.05 -8.26
C SER A 161 20.57 9.28 -6.98
N VAL A 162 19.49 8.49 -6.99
CA VAL A 162 19.01 7.79 -5.78
C VAL A 162 19.67 6.41 -5.66
N PRO A 163 20.29 6.05 -4.52
CA PRO A 163 20.96 4.77 -4.33
C PRO A 163 20.07 3.54 -4.58
N ARG A 164 20.57 2.57 -5.36
CA ARG A 164 19.84 1.35 -5.75
C ARG A 164 19.69 0.34 -4.60
N LEU A 165 20.52 0.44 -3.57
CA LEU A 165 20.51 -0.37 -2.35
C LEU A 165 20.62 0.55 -1.12
N PRO A 166 20.10 0.16 0.06
CA PRO A 166 20.52 0.72 1.34
C PRO A 166 21.94 0.23 1.69
N ASN A 167 22.72 1.05 2.39
CA ASN A 167 24.15 0.76 2.61
C ASN A 167 24.78 1.40 3.86
N HIS A 168 24.03 2.07 4.74
CA HIS A 168 24.62 2.64 5.96
C HIS A 168 24.71 1.61 7.09
N ASN A 169 25.87 1.54 7.76
CA ASN A 169 26.10 0.67 8.92
C ASN A 169 25.33 1.10 10.18
N ALA A 170 24.85 2.34 10.21
CA ALA A 170 23.78 2.82 11.08
C ALA A 170 22.75 3.53 10.20
N CYS A 171 21.52 2.99 10.12
CA CYS A 171 20.49 3.45 9.20
C CYS A 171 20.16 4.95 9.31
N GLU A 172 19.91 5.58 8.16
CA GLU A 172 19.35 6.93 8.08
C GLU A 172 17.82 6.99 8.25
N MET A 173 17.30 8.18 8.57
CA MET A 173 15.87 8.42 8.84
C MET A 173 14.99 8.05 7.63
N GLY A 174 14.26 6.94 7.73
CA GLY A 174 13.42 6.42 6.65
C GLY A 174 14.14 5.62 5.56
N GLU A 175 15.37 5.16 5.80
CA GLU A 175 16.08 4.19 4.95
C GLU A 175 15.41 2.81 4.99
N LEU A 176 15.46 2.06 3.89
CA LEU A 176 14.94 0.70 3.80
C LEU A 176 15.88 -0.28 4.52
N THR A 177 15.35 -1.19 5.32
CA THR A 177 16.18 -2.20 6.00
C THR A 177 16.38 -3.43 5.13
N GLN A 178 17.29 -4.33 5.54
CA GLN A 178 17.38 -5.66 4.93
C GLN A 178 16.06 -6.44 5.02
N THR A 179 15.28 -6.27 6.10
CA THR A 179 13.92 -6.83 6.21
C THR A 179 13.03 -6.34 5.08
N GLY A 180 13.05 -5.03 4.79
CA GLY A 180 12.29 -4.43 3.69
C GLY A 180 12.68 -4.94 2.30
N VAL A 181 13.97 -5.24 2.09
CA VAL A 181 14.46 -5.89 0.86
C VAL A 181 13.98 -7.33 0.76
N VAL A 182 14.12 -8.13 1.84
CA VAL A 182 13.70 -9.55 1.84
C VAL A 182 12.19 -9.70 1.61
N GLN A 183 11.37 -8.86 2.26
CA GLN A 183 9.92 -8.83 2.04
C GLN A 183 9.57 -8.68 0.55
N HIS A 184 10.25 -7.79 -0.16
CA HIS A 184 9.98 -7.53 -1.57
C HIS A 184 10.57 -8.56 -2.53
N LEU A 185 11.74 -9.11 -2.23
CA LEU A 185 12.24 -10.30 -2.94
C LEU A 185 11.24 -11.46 -2.85
N HIS A 186 10.60 -11.65 -1.68
CA HIS A 186 9.55 -12.66 -1.49
C HIS A 186 8.28 -12.35 -2.29
N ASN A 187 7.74 -11.11 -2.21
CA ASN A 187 6.60 -10.67 -3.02
C ASN A 187 6.83 -10.89 -4.53
N GLY A 188 8.02 -10.50 -5.02
CA GLY A 188 8.38 -10.68 -6.42
C GLY A 188 8.45 -12.16 -6.82
N GLN A 189 9.10 -12.99 -6.00
CA GLN A 189 9.23 -14.42 -6.26
C GLN A 189 7.87 -15.15 -6.24
N LEU A 190 6.96 -14.75 -5.35
CA LEU A 190 5.58 -15.28 -5.29
C LEU A 190 4.84 -14.98 -6.61
N LEU A 191 4.89 -13.72 -7.07
CA LEU A 191 4.26 -13.33 -8.34
C LEU A 191 4.97 -13.93 -9.57
N HIS A 192 6.29 -14.22 -9.50
CA HIS A 192 6.98 -14.96 -10.55
C HIS A 192 6.39 -16.37 -10.70
N GLN A 193 6.26 -17.09 -9.59
CA GLN A 193 5.68 -18.45 -9.59
C GLN A 193 4.22 -18.44 -10.05
N ALA A 194 3.44 -17.45 -9.59
CA ALA A 194 2.04 -17.28 -9.96
C ALA A 194 1.80 -16.96 -11.45
N TYR A 195 2.71 -16.27 -12.14
CA TYR A 195 2.51 -15.85 -13.53
C TYR A 195 3.37 -16.57 -14.57
N LYS A 196 4.42 -17.29 -14.16
CA LYS A 196 5.29 -18.07 -15.07
C LYS A 196 4.50 -19.04 -15.96
N HIS A 197 3.53 -19.74 -15.39
CA HIS A 197 2.73 -20.73 -16.12
C HIS A 197 1.68 -20.10 -17.08
N HIS A 198 1.42 -18.79 -16.97
CA HIS A 198 0.56 -18.03 -17.89
C HIS A 198 1.31 -17.42 -19.08
N ASN A 199 2.65 -17.48 -19.08
CA ASN A 199 3.50 -16.81 -20.08
C ASN A 199 3.21 -15.30 -20.20
N LEU A 200 2.94 -14.64 -19.06
CA LEU A 200 2.57 -13.22 -18.97
C LEU A 200 3.59 -12.29 -19.66
N LEU A 201 4.88 -12.63 -19.55
CA LEU A 201 5.99 -11.99 -20.25
C LEU A 201 6.82 -13.08 -20.93
N PRO A 202 7.22 -12.91 -22.22
CA PRO A 202 8.13 -13.82 -22.88
C PRO A 202 9.58 -13.59 -22.41
N SER A 203 10.46 -14.56 -22.62
CA SER A 203 11.87 -14.48 -22.22
C SER A 203 12.63 -13.31 -22.84
N ASP A 204 12.25 -12.90 -24.05
CA ASP A 204 12.86 -11.84 -24.85
C ASP A 204 12.13 -10.49 -24.75
N TRP A 205 11.20 -10.33 -23.78
CA TRP A 205 10.28 -9.18 -23.58
C TRP A 205 10.82 -7.80 -24.01
N SER A 206 9.94 -7.00 -24.61
CA SER A 206 10.25 -5.64 -25.07
C SER A 206 10.08 -4.60 -23.96
N PRO A 207 10.84 -3.48 -23.98
CA PRO A 207 10.69 -2.36 -23.04
C PRO A 207 9.26 -1.83 -22.89
N ARG A 208 8.38 -2.00 -23.90
CA ARG A 208 6.97 -1.56 -23.82
C ARG A 208 6.07 -2.47 -22.99
N GLN A 209 6.54 -3.68 -22.65
CA GLN A 209 5.74 -4.70 -21.96
C GLN A 209 5.81 -4.58 -20.43
N VAL A 210 6.82 -3.88 -19.90
CA VAL A 210 7.11 -3.72 -18.47
C VAL A 210 7.16 -2.23 -18.13
N TRP A 211 6.21 -1.75 -17.32
CA TRP A 211 6.20 -0.39 -16.79
C TRP A 211 6.57 -0.39 -15.31
N VAL A 212 7.58 0.40 -14.91
CA VAL A 212 7.96 0.55 -13.50
C VAL A 212 7.94 2.02 -13.12
N GLU A 213 7.19 2.37 -12.09
CA GLU A 213 7.09 3.74 -11.58
C GLU A 213 7.25 3.79 -10.05
N THR A 214 7.92 4.82 -9.55
CA THR A 214 8.17 5.01 -8.10
C THR A 214 8.13 6.47 -7.72
N THR A 215 7.77 6.77 -6.47
CA THR A 215 8.05 8.11 -5.92
C THR A 215 9.56 8.31 -5.73
N GLY A 216 10.01 9.58 -5.68
CA GLY A 216 11.40 9.96 -5.46
C GLY A 216 11.95 9.73 -4.04
N LYS A 217 11.61 8.61 -3.39
CA LYS A 217 12.18 8.20 -2.09
C LYS A 217 12.99 6.92 -2.28
N SER A 218 14.20 6.87 -1.70
CA SER A 218 15.11 5.72 -1.72
C SER A 218 14.39 4.41 -1.42
N ARG A 219 13.69 4.36 -0.28
CA ARG A 219 12.94 3.16 0.14
C ARG A 219 11.86 2.67 -0.84
N THR A 220 11.16 3.55 -1.58
CA THR A 220 10.18 3.08 -2.58
C THR A 220 10.89 2.56 -3.82
N LEU A 221 11.92 3.26 -4.29
CA LEU A 221 12.75 2.79 -5.40
C LEU A 221 13.36 1.41 -5.08
N GLN A 222 14.06 1.29 -3.95
CA GLN A 222 14.74 0.08 -3.50
C GLN A 222 13.75 -1.09 -3.31
N SER A 223 12.57 -0.83 -2.73
CA SER A 223 11.48 -1.81 -2.64
C SER A 223 10.99 -2.28 -4.01
N GLY A 224 10.82 -1.35 -4.95
CA GLY A 224 10.40 -1.65 -6.32
C GLY A 224 11.43 -2.48 -7.08
N LEU A 225 12.73 -2.21 -6.86
CA LEU A 225 13.82 -2.98 -7.46
C LEU A 225 13.98 -4.37 -6.83
N ALA A 226 13.81 -4.50 -5.51
CA ALA A 226 13.77 -5.80 -4.83
C ALA A 226 12.59 -6.65 -5.30
N PHE A 227 11.40 -6.05 -5.44
CA PHE A 227 10.24 -6.71 -6.03
C PHE A 227 10.52 -7.13 -7.47
N LEU A 228 11.01 -6.21 -8.32
CA LEU A 228 11.24 -6.46 -9.73
C LEU A 228 12.26 -7.57 -9.95
N TYR A 229 13.32 -7.63 -9.13
CA TYR A 229 14.32 -8.71 -9.23
C TYR A 229 13.79 -10.06 -8.73
N GLY A 230 12.90 -10.09 -7.74
CA GLY A 230 12.18 -11.32 -7.39
C GLY A 230 11.23 -11.77 -8.51
N PHE A 231 10.62 -10.83 -9.23
CA PHE A 231 9.63 -11.08 -10.27
C PHE A 231 10.23 -11.46 -11.64
N LEU A 232 11.23 -10.71 -12.11
CA LEU A 232 12.09 -11.03 -13.25
C LEU A 232 13.55 -11.10 -12.78
N PRO A 233 14.02 -12.26 -12.29
CA PRO A 233 15.44 -12.43 -11.95
C PRO A 233 16.34 -12.17 -13.16
N ASN A 234 17.37 -11.34 -12.96
CA ASN A 234 18.37 -10.95 -13.98
C ASN A 234 17.77 -10.27 -15.22
N PHE A 235 16.82 -9.35 -15.02
CA PHE A 235 16.26 -8.53 -16.11
C PHE A 235 17.34 -7.71 -16.84
N ASP A 236 17.12 -7.42 -18.12
CA ASP A 236 18.02 -6.55 -18.89
C ASP A 236 17.81 -5.08 -18.49
N TRP A 237 18.80 -4.49 -17.81
CA TRP A 237 18.78 -3.08 -17.42
C TRP A 237 18.57 -2.14 -18.61
N THR A 238 19.13 -2.43 -19.78
CA THR A 238 19.02 -1.56 -20.96
C THR A 238 17.58 -1.48 -21.49
N LYS A 239 16.75 -2.48 -21.17
CA LYS A 239 15.31 -2.50 -21.48
C LYS A 239 14.44 -1.84 -20.42
N LEU A 240 14.97 -1.56 -19.23
CA LEU A 240 14.20 -1.01 -18.12
C LEU A 240 14.22 0.53 -18.12
N THR A 241 13.02 1.11 -18.12
CA THR A 241 12.80 2.51 -17.76
C THR A 241 12.07 2.57 -16.42
N VAL A 242 12.56 3.39 -15.50
CA VAL A 242 11.91 3.64 -14.21
C VAL A 242 11.43 5.09 -14.15
N HIS A 243 10.10 5.23 -14.09
CA HIS A 243 9.37 6.49 -14.16
C HIS A 243 9.18 7.13 -12.79
N HIS A 244 9.22 8.47 -12.72
CA HIS A 244 9.13 9.22 -11.48
C HIS A 244 7.72 9.75 -11.21
N GLN A 245 7.15 9.31 -10.09
CA GLN A 245 5.85 9.76 -9.60
C GLN A 245 6.05 10.83 -8.51
N TRP A 246 6.03 12.09 -8.94
CA TRP A 246 6.24 13.27 -8.09
C TRP A 246 5.19 13.44 -6.97
N SER A 247 4.01 12.83 -7.13
CA SER A 247 2.92 12.83 -6.16
C SER A 247 2.71 11.43 -5.58
N THR A 248 2.53 11.34 -4.26
CA THR A 248 2.17 10.10 -3.56
C THR A 248 0.78 9.56 -3.95
N LEU A 249 -0.05 10.35 -4.64
CA LEU A 249 -1.34 9.92 -5.19
C LEU A 249 -1.22 9.35 -6.62
N PHE A 250 0.00 9.30 -7.19
CA PHE A 250 0.26 8.78 -8.53
C PHE A 250 -0.63 9.45 -9.60
N CYS A 251 -0.93 10.74 -9.45
CA CYS A 251 -2.00 11.40 -10.19
C CYS A 251 -1.59 12.01 -11.56
N GLY A 252 -0.30 11.98 -11.92
CA GLY A 252 0.19 12.44 -13.22
C GLY A 252 -0.11 13.92 -13.46
N SER A 253 -0.79 14.23 -14.58
CA SER A 253 -1.29 15.58 -14.88
C SER A 253 -2.63 15.92 -14.22
N ALA A 254 -3.41 14.94 -13.75
CA ALA A 254 -4.74 15.12 -13.18
C ALA A 254 -4.71 15.31 -11.64
N CYS A 255 -3.62 15.89 -11.11
CA CYS A 255 -3.41 16.09 -9.67
C CYS A 255 -4.19 17.27 -9.07
N GLU A 256 -4.67 18.21 -9.87
CA GLU A 256 -5.53 19.29 -9.39
C GLU A 256 -6.95 18.77 -9.13
N CYS A 257 -7.48 19.05 -7.93
CA CYS A 257 -8.86 18.75 -7.56
C CYS A 257 -9.21 19.51 -6.26
N PRO A 258 -9.82 20.72 -6.32
CA PRO A 258 -10.12 21.51 -5.13
C PRO A 258 -10.98 20.78 -4.09
N ALA A 259 -12.05 20.10 -4.52
CA ALA A 259 -12.95 19.38 -3.63
C ALA A 259 -12.27 18.24 -2.82
N ARG A 260 -11.26 17.57 -3.39
CA ARG A 260 -10.47 16.54 -2.69
C ARG A 260 -9.80 17.10 -1.44
N ASN A 261 -9.20 18.28 -1.56
CA ASN A 261 -8.46 18.90 -0.45
C ASN A 261 -9.42 19.27 0.70
N LYS A 262 -10.62 19.78 0.38
CA LYS A 262 -11.66 20.05 1.39
C LYS A 262 -12.02 18.80 2.21
N TYR A 263 -12.26 17.66 1.56
CA TYR A 263 -12.58 16.41 2.29
C TYR A 263 -11.41 15.91 3.16
N LEU A 264 -10.16 16.13 2.73
CA LEU A 264 -8.99 15.82 3.54
C LEU A 264 -8.90 16.72 4.79
N GLU A 265 -9.15 18.02 4.65
CA GLU A 265 -9.18 18.95 5.80
C GLU A 265 -10.30 18.61 6.78
N GLU A 266 -11.49 18.26 6.29
CA GLU A 266 -12.63 17.86 7.13
C GLU A 266 -12.32 16.54 7.88
N GLU A 267 -11.69 15.57 7.22
CA GLU A 267 -11.20 14.33 7.84
C GLU A 267 -10.09 14.59 8.87
N GLN A 268 -9.10 15.45 8.57
CA GLN A 268 -8.05 15.84 9.52
C GLN A 268 -8.65 16.51 10.77
N ARG A 269 -9.70 17.34 10.60
CA ARG A 269 -10.43 17.96 11.72
C ARG A 269 -11.22 16.93 12.54
N ARG A 270 -11.81 15.89 11.91
CA ARG A 270 -12.40 14.73 12.62
C ARG A 270 -11.34 13.97 13.41
N GLN A 271 -10.24 13.59 12.77
CA GLN A 271 -9.12 12.84 13.36
C GLN A 271 -8.47 13.59 14.54
N TYR A 272 -8.40 14.93 14.46
CA TYR A 272 -7.96 15.77 15.57
C TYR A 272 -8.96 15.74 16.74
N ARG A 273 -10.26 15.96 16.48
CA ARG A 273 -11.32 15.96 17.50
C ARG A 273 -11.40 14.65 18.27
N LEU A 274 -11.30 13.50 17.58
CA LEU A 274 -11.31 12.19 18.23
C LEU A 274 -10.09 12.03 19.17
N ARG A 275 -8.89 12.38 18.70
CA ARG A 275 -7.65 12.28 19.50
C ARG A 275 -7.63 13.17 20.75
N VAL A 276 -8.23 14.35 20.71
CA VAL A 276 -8.29 15.24 21.90
C VAL A 276 -9.44 14.93 22.86
N ALA A 277 -10.39 14.07 22.45
CA ALA A 277 -11.43 13.55 23.33
C ALA A 277 -10.99 12.32 24.14
N ASP A 278 -9.91 11.65 23.72
CA ASP A 278 -9.38 10.47 24.40
C ASP A 278 -8.52 10.85 25.62
N ALA A 279 -9.14 10.81 26.80
CA ALA A 279 -8.49 11.14 28.07
C ALA A 279 -7.42 10.12 28.49
N GLU A 280 -7.54 8.86 28.09
CA GLU A 280 -6.53 7.83 28.36
C GLU A 280 -5.29 8.09 27.51
N LEU A 281 -5.48 8.49 26.25
CA LEU A 281 -4.42 8.91 25.34
C LEU A 281 -3.69 10.16 25.84
N GLU A 282 -4.44 11.18 26.28
CA GLU A 282 -3.87 12.41 26.83
C GLU A 282 -2.98 12.09 28.04
N LYS A 283 -3.50 11.31 29.00
CA LYS A 283 -2.75 10.82 30.16
C LYS A 283 -1.51 10.02 29.73
N THR A 284 -1.65 9.06 28.81
CA THR A 284 -0.54 8.20 28.37
C THR A 284 0.59 9.01 27.76
N TYR A 285 0.29 9.96 26.87
CA TYR A 285 1.30 10.85 26.32
C TYR A 285 1.96 11.72 27.40
N ALA A 286 1.22 12.18 28.41
CA ALA A 286 1.79 12.92 29.54
C ALA A 286 2.69 12.03 30.41
N ASP A 287 2.32 10.77 30.62
CA ASP A 287 3.09 9.78 31.39
C ASP A 287 4.38 9.41 30.66
N MET A 288 4.32 9.11 29.36
CA MET A 288 5.48 8.92 28.47
C MET A 288 6.41 10.15 28.47
N ALA A 289 5.84 11.36 28.42
CA ALA A 289 6.62 12.59 28.42
C ALA A 289 7.36 12.79 29.76
N ARG A 290 6.74 12.47 30.89
CA ARG A 290 7.42 12.45 32.20
C ARG A 290 8.52 11.38 32.24
N THR A 291 8.25 10.16 31.75
CA THR A 291 9.24 9.06 31.66
C THR A 291 10.51 9.47 30.91
N LEU A 292 10.40 10.34 29.89
CA LEU A 292 11.53 10.81 29.08
C LEU A 292 12.04 12.21 29.45
N GLY A 293 11.48 12.85 30.47
CA GLY A 293 11.82 14.24 30.85
C GLY A 293 11.56 15.25 29.72
N LEU A 294 10.48 15.09 28.97
CA LEU A 294 10.05 15.93 27.85
C LEU A 294 8.77 16.69 28.18
N LEU A 295 8.47 17.74 27.41
CA LEU A 295 7.12 18.32 27.37
C LEU A 295 6.21 17.46 26.48
N THR A 296 4.96 17.23 26.88
CA THR A 296 3.98 16.42 26.13
C THR A 296 3.83 16.86 24.68
N ARG A 297 3.88 18.19 24.41
CA ARG A 297 3.85 18.76 23.06
C ARG A 297 5.06 18.36 22.19
N GLN A 298 6.25 18.22 22.78
CA GLN A 298 7.46 17.78 22.07
C GLN A 298 7.38 16.28 21.73
N LEU A 299 6.86 15.47 22.66
CA LEU A 299 6.65 14.05 22.41
C LEU A 299 5.62 13.84 21.29
N ARG A 300 4.50 14.56 21.29
CA ARG A 300 3.49 14.50 20.20
C ARG A 300 4.07 14.92 18.85
N ALA A 301 4.85 16.00 18.80
CA ALA A 301 5.53 16.46 17.59
C ALA A 301 6.57 15.45 17.06
N ALA A 302 7.12 14.59 17.91
CA ALA A 302 8.05 13.53 17.54
C ALA A 302 7.37 12.25 16.99
N ASN A 303 6.04 12.23 16.88
CA ASN A 303 5.24 11.11 16.34
C ASN A 303 5.73 9.72 16.83
N PRO A 304 5.76 9.48 18.16
CA PRO A 304 6.66 8.52 18.81
C PRO A 304 6.39 7.09 18.39
N ILE A 305 5.17 6.83 17.97
CA ILE A 305 4.74 5.60 17.32
C ILE A 305 5.68 5.17 16.19
N ASP A 306 6.02 5.99 15.19
CA ASP A 306 6.81 5.50 14.05
C ASP A 306 8.18 4.91 14.50
N SER A 307 8.75 5.46 15.57
CA SER A 307 9.90 4.91 16.28
C SER A 307 9.56 3.62 17.05
N LEU A 308 8.52 3.63 17.89
CA LEU A 308 8.09 2.44 18.66
C LEU A 308 7.72 1.24 17.75
N LEU A 309 7.16 1.49 16.56
CA LEU A 309 6.89 0.47 15.55
C LEU A 309 8.17 -0.18 15.05
N CYS A 310 9.17 0.63 14.68
CA CYS A 310 10.47 0.11 14.27
C CYS A 310 11.12 -0.73 15.38
N HIS A 311 11.09 -0.24 16.63
CA HIS A 311 11.59 -1.04 17.76
C HIS A 311 10.87 -2.38 17.87
N LEU A 312 9.54 -2.43 17.76
CA LEU A 312 8.79 -3.69 17.79
C LEU A 312 9.13 -4.61 16.60
N CYS A 313 9.15 -4.09 15.38
CA CYS A 313 9.40 -4.89 14.18
C CYS A 313 10.83 -5.46 14.11
N HIS A 314 11.79 -4.80 14.77
CA HIS A 314 13.17 -5.28 14.92
C HIS A 314 13.43 -6.04 16.24
N GLY A 315 12.42 -6.24 17.11
CA GLY A 315 12.59 -6.93 18.39
C GLY A 315 13.45 -6.17 19.42
N LEU A 316 13.57 -4.85 19.28
CA LEU A 316 14.36 -3.98 20.16
C LEU A 316 13.54 -3.51 21.37
N SER A 317 14.17 -3.44 22.54
CA SER A 317 13.62 -2.75 23.71
C SER A 317 13.22 -1.32 23.35
N PHE A 318 12.07 -0.86 23.85
CA PHE A 318 11.53 0.46 23.51
C PHE A 318 12.40 1.63 24.00
N PRO A 319 12.27 2.83 23.40
CA PRO A 319 13.14 3.96 23.68
C PRO A 319 13.18 4.35 25.16
N CYS A 320 14.40 4.46 25.69
CA CYS A 320 14.67 4.91 27.05
C CYS A 320 15.50 6.19 27.05
N VAL A 321 15.40 6.98 28.13
CA VAL A 321 16.47 7.93 28.46
C VAL A 321 17.70 7.18 28.99
N PRO A 322 18.93 7.64 28.70
CA PRO A 322 20.13 7.17 29.39
C PRO A 322 20.02 7.39 30.90
N ILE A 323 20.69 6.55 31.69
CA ILE A 323 20.96 6.86 33.11
C ILE A 323 21.82 8.13 33.13
N GLY A 324 21.30 9.19 33.74
CA GLY A 324 22.04 10.42 34.04
C GLY A 324 22.32 10.55 35.54
N ASP A 325 23.01 11.62 35.93
CA ASP A 325 23.51 11.84 37.30
C ASP A 325 22.40 11.91 38.38
N SER A 326 21.14 12.11 37.97
CA SER A 326 19.97 12.05 38.85
C SER A 326 19.48 10.62 39.18
N GLY A 327 20.14 9.57 38.68
CA GLY A 327 19.81 8.15 38.92
C GLY A 327 18.51 7.65 38.29
N THR A 328 17.64 8.54 37.82
CA THR A 328 16.35 8.20 37.21
C THR A 328 16.51 7.76 35.76
N SER A 329 16.35 6.46 35.49
CA SER A 329 16.17 5.91 34.14
C SER A 329 14.72 5.52 33.89
N GLY A 330 14.23 5.76 32.67
CA GLY A 330 12.87 5.42 32.26
C GLY A 330 12.82 4.98 30.81
N CYS A 331 12.08 3.90 30.54
CA CYS A 331 11.82 3.37 29.21
C CYS A 331 10.33 3.51 28.87
N LEU A 332 10.02 3.80 27.61
CA LEU A 332 8.66 3.65 27.11
C LEU A 332 8.24 2.18 27.19
N THR A 333 6.98 1.92 27.53
CA THR A 333 6.47 0.56 27.78
C THR A 333 5.52 0.07 26.70
N MET A 334 5.29 -1.24 26.63
CA MET A 334 4.22 -1.79 25.80
C MET A 334 2.86 -1.24 26.24
N ALA A 335 2.59 -1.07 27.53
CA ALA A 335 1.35 -0.43 28.02
C ALA A 335 1.15 1.02 27.53
N GLN A 336 2.22 1.81 27.35
CA GLN A 336 2.12 3.17 26.81
C GLN A 336 2.00 3.22 25.28
N PHE A 337 2.57 2.22 24.61
CA PHE A 337 2.22 1.89 23.24
C PHE A 337 0.69 1.65 23.29
N ALA A 338 0.19 0.61 24.00
CA ALA A 338 -1.21 0.10 24.08
C ALA A 338 -2.35 1.10 23.90
N VAL A 339 -2.29 2.22 24.62
CA VAL A 339 -3.41 3.17 24.70
C VAL A 339 -3.54 3.99 23.42
N ILE A 340 -2.40 4.48 22.89
CA ILE A 340 -2.34 5.01 21.53
C ILE A 340 -2.94 3.96 20.58
N ARG A 341 -2.79 2.67 20.92
CA ARG A 341 -2.98 1.50 20.07
C ARG A 341 -4.38 0.92 20.04
N ARG A 342 -5.14 1.17 21.09
CA ARG A 342 -6.59 1.21 21.04
C ARG A 342 -7.05 2.36 20.14
N GLN A 343 -6.59 3.60 20.42
CA GLN A 343 -7.13 4.81 19.80
C GLN A 343 -7.09 4.83 18.26
N GLN A 344 -6.05 4.30 17.62
CA GLN A 344 -6.02 4.35 16.14
C GLN A 344 -6.88 3.26 15.48
N LEU A 345 -7.17 2.15 16.14
CA LEU A 345 -8.17 1.20 15.63
C LEU A 345 -9.59 1.81 15.72
N GLU A 346 -9.87 2.55 16.81
CA GLU A 346 -11.08 3.39 16.92
C GLU A 346 -11.13 4.48 15.84
N ASP A 347 -9.98 5.11 15.54
CA ASP A 347 -9.88 6.11 14.47
C ASP A 347 -10.21 5.52 13.09
N GLU A 348 -9.79 4.29 12.80
CA GLU A 348 -10.17 3.60 11.57
C GLU A 348 -11.66 3.22 11.55
N VAL A 349 -12.26 2.89 12.69
CA VAL A 349 -13.72 2.65 12.80
C VAL A 349 -14.51 3.94 12.56
N ASP A 350 -14.16 5.04 13.23
CA ASP A 350 -14.87 6.32 13.13
C ASP A 350 -14.70 7.00 11.76
N ARG A 351 -13.49 6.91 11.18
CA ARG A 351 -13.19 7.34 9.80
C ARG A 351 -14.13 6.70 8.78
N ARG A 352 -14.35 5.38 8.88
CA ARG A 352 -15.24 4.61 8.00
C ARG A 352 -16.70 4.97 8.22
N ARG A 353 -17.13 5.03 9.48
CA ARG A 353 -18.49 5.48 9.85
C ARG A 353 -18.83 6.88 9.32
N THR A 354 -17.84 7.78 9.27
CA THR A 354 -18.03 9.18 8.85
C THR A 354 -17.89 9.38 7.34
N GLY A 355 -17.11 8.54 6.64
CA GLY A 355 -17.03 8.51 5.18
C GLY A 355 -16.36 9.72 4.51
N LEU A 356 -15.82 10.69 5.26
CA LEU A 356 -15.07 11.83 4.71
C LEU A 356 -13.80 11.36 3.99
N TYR A 357 -13.05 10.45 4.60
CA TYR A 357 -11.89 9.82 3.96
C TYR A 357 -12.25 9.08 2.66
N HIS A 358 -13.44 8.45 2.57
CA HIS A 358 -13.88 7.78 1.36
C HIS A 358 -14.15 8.76 0.20
N LYS A 359 -14.76 9.92 0.49
CA LYS A 359 -14.95 11.01 -0.48
C LYS A 359 -13.62 11.61 -0.94
N TYR A 360 -12.67 11.79 -0.02
CA TYR A 360 -11.29 12.15 -0.35
C TYR A 360 -10.63 11.09 -1.25
N ALA A 361 -10.72 9.81 -0.87
CA ALA A 361 -10.03 8.69 -1.51
C ALA A 361 -10.45 8.48 -2.97
N VAL A 362 -11.76 8.53 -3.25
CA VAL A 362 -12.32 8.47 -4.62
C VAL A 362 -11.69 9.54 -5.52
N LEU A 363 -11.60 10.79 -5.04
CA LEU A 363 -11.01 11.89 -5.81
C LEU A 363 -9.48 11.83 -5.85
N ALA A 364 -8.84 11.32 -4.80
CA ALA A 364 -7.39 11.15 -4.75
C ALA A 364 -6.89 10.10 -5.75
N MET A 365 -7.61 8.98 -5.89
CA MET A 365 -7.15 7.80 -6.63
C MET A 365 -7.81 7.57 -7.99
N TYR A 366 -8.86 8.33 -8.37
CA TYR A 366 -9.37 8.29 -9.76
C TYR A 366 -8.27 8.44 -10.82
N PRO A 367 -7.32 9.40 -10.72
CA PRO A 367 -6.24 9.53 -11.71
C PRO A 367 -5.37 8.28 -11.89
N TYR A 368 -5.18 7.48 -10.83
CA TYR A 368 -4.47 6.20 -10.90
C TYR A 368 -5.37 5.12 -11.50
N LEU A 369 -6.58 4.95 -10.97
CA LEU A 369 -7.56 3.96 -11.42
C LEU A 369 -7.92 4.14 -12.90
N ASN A 370 -8.03 5.38 -13.39
CA ASN A 370 -8.28 5.70 -14.79
C ASN A 370 -7.10 5.31 -15.70
N ARG A 371 -5.84 5.46 -15.24
CA ARG A 371 -4.69 4.93 -15.98
C ARG A 371 -4.68 3.40 -15.98
N THR A 372 -5.02 2.74 -14.87
CA THR A 372 -5.13 1.27 -14.80
C THR A 372 -6.23 0.74 -15.73
N ALA A 373 -7.44 1.31 -15.69
CA ALA A 373 -8.51 1.01 -16.63
C ALA A 373 -8.09 1.23 -18.09
N SER A 374 -7.43 2.36 -18.39
CA SER A 374 -6.91 2.66 -19.72
C SER A 374 -5.80 1.71 -20.19
N LYS A 375 -4.97 1.18 -19.27
CA LYS A 375 -3.97 0.13 -19.55
C LYS A 375 -4.66 -1.19 -19.88
N MET A 376 -5.58 -1.63 -19.03
CA MET A 376 -6.40 -2.83 -19.27
C MET A 376 -7.14 -2.78 -20.61
N GLU A 377 -7.77 -1.64 -20.95
CA GLU A 377 -8.47 -1.49 -22.23
C GLU A 377 -7.55 -1.57 -23.45
N ARG A 378 -6.30 -1.11 -23.37
CA ARG A 378 -5.34 -1.25 -24.48
C ARG A 378 -4.94 -2.71 -24.68
N VAL A 379 -4.63 -3.43 -23.61
CA VAL A 379 -4.30 -4.85 -23.64
C VAL A 379 -5.51 -5.68 -24.13
N ALA A 380 -6.70 -5.40 -23.59
CA ALA A 380 -7.95 -6.04 -24.01
C ALA A 380 -8.18 -5.89 -25.52
N LYS A 381 -8.09 -4.65 -26.05
CA LYS A 381 -8.21 -4.36 -27.49
C LYS A 381 -7.10 -5.05 -28.29
N GLY A 382 -5.86 -5.08 -27.77
CA GLY A 382 -4.74 -5.82 -28.36
C GLY A 382 -4.93 -7.35 -28.40
N SER A 383 -5.83 -7.91 -27.60
CA SER A 383 -6.14 -9.35 -27.53
C SER A 383 -7.28 -9.82 -28.44
N GLU A 384 -7.90 -8.90 -29.19
CA GLU A 384 -9.04 -9.17 -30.08
C GLU A 384 -8.64 -10.08 -31.26
N ALA A 385 -9.48 -11.06 -31.60
CA ALA A 385 -9.22 -11.99 -32.68
C ALA A 385 -9.01 -11.27 -34.03
N GLY A 386 -7.92 -11.61 -34.73
CA GLY A 386 -7.55 -11.03 -36.02
C GLY A 386 -6.81 -9.68 -35.95
N ARG A 387 -6.63 -9.08 -34.76
CA ARG A 387 -5.87 -7.85 -34.58
C ARG A 387 -4.36 -8.12 -34.60
N ARG A 388 -3.59 -7.30 -35.32
CA ARG A 388 -2.11 -7.35 -35.24
C ARG A 388 -1.64 -6.69 -33.93
N PRO A 389 -0.71 -7.31 -33.18
CA PRO A 389 -0.06 -6.66 -32.04
C PRO A 389 0.67 -5.37 -32.45
N ARG A 390 0.80 -4.43 -31.50
CA ARG A 390 1.69 -3.26 -31.67
C ARG A 390 3.15 -3.70 -31.79
N ALA A 391 3.97 -2.89 -32.47
CA ALA A 391 5.42 -3.06 -32.45
C ALA A 391 5.96 -2.92 -31.01
N GLY A 392 6.60 -3.98 -30.51
CA GLY A 392 7.01 -4.10 -29.11
C GLY A 392 5.93 -4.58 -28.13
N GLY A 393 4.74 -4.93 -28.61
CA GLY A 393 3.63 -5.44 -27.78
C GLY A 393 2.83 -4.36 -27.04
N GLU A 394 1.96 -4.81 -26.15
CA GLU A 394 1.21 -3.98 -25.20
C GLU A 394 1.84 -4.07 -23.80
N GLU A 395 1.49 -3.12 -22.93
CA GLU A 395 1.96 -3.05 -21.55
C GLU A 395 1.26 -4.13 -20.70
N VAL A 396 1.86 -5.32 -20.60
CA VAL A 396 1.29 -6.49 -19.91
C VAL A 396 1.65 -6.58 -18.43
N PHE A 397 2.71 -5.91 -17.98
CA PHE A 397 3.06 -5.82 -16.57
C PHE A 397 3.33 -4.37 -16.14
N SER A 398 2.73 -3.94 -15.02
CA SER A 398 3.02 -2.65 -14.39
C SER A 398 3.34 -2.80 -12.91
N LEU A 399 4.32 -2.06 -12.41
CA LEU A 399 4.67 -1.95 -10.99
C LEU A 399 4.71 -0.47 -10.55
N SER A 400 3.89 -0.12 -9.56
CA SER A 400 3.83 1.19 -8.91
C SER A 400 4.34 1.09 -7.47
N SER A 401 5.58 1.53 -7.21
CA SER A 401 6.19 1.46 -5.87
C SER A 401 5.93 2.72 -5.04
N ALA A 402 5.19 2.55 -3.95
CA ALA A 402 4.36 3.56 -3.34
C ALA A 402 4.40 3.51 -1.79
N HIS A 403 3.47 4.24 -1.15
CA HIS A 403 3.39 4.37 0.30
C HIS A 403 2.05 3.83 0.84
N ASP A 404 1.98 3.71 2.16
CA ASP A 404 0.73 3.62 2.93
C ASP A 404 -0.28 4.70 2.50
N VAL A 405 0.15 5.97 2.43
CA VAL A 405 -0.66 7.10 1.97
C VAL A 405 -1.05 7.04 0.48
N SER A 406 -0.54 6.06 -0.27
CA SER A 406 -0.99 5.73 -1.64
C SER A 406 -1.97 4.56 -1.64
N MET A 407 -1.71 3.52 -0.86
CA MET A 407 -2.52 2.30 -0.82
C MET A 407 -3.80 2.44 0.02
N ALA A 408 -3.76 3.16 1.15
CA ALA A 408 -4.94 3.38 2.00
C ALA A 408 -6.09 4.10 1.27
N PRO A 409 -5.86 5.19 0.51
CA PRO A 409 -6.93 5.77 -0.30
C PRO A 409 -7.26 4.92 -1.53
N LEU A 410 -6.37 4.05 -2.02
CA LEU A 410 -6.70 3.13 -3.11
C LEU A 410 -7.68 2.03 -2.65
N LEU A 411 -7.45 1.44 -1.48
CA LEU A 411 -8.35 0.48 -0.84
C LEU A 411 -9.71 1.13 -0.54
N SER A 412 -9.71 2.30 0.10
CA SER A 412 -10.94 3.05 0.38
C SER A 412 -11.69 3.42 -0.91
N ALA A 413 -11.01 3.93 -1.94
CA ALA A 413 -11.64 4.25 -3.22
C ALA A 413 -12.32 3.03 -3.88
N LEU A 414 -11.75 1.82 -3.73
CA LEU A 414 -12.34 0.58 -4.23
C LEU A 414 -13.51 0.05 -3.37
N GLY A 415 -13.79 0.67 -2.22
CA GLY A 415 -14.78 0.20 -1.23
C GLY A 415 -14.24 -0.85 -0.26
N LEU A 416 -12.94 -1.14 -0.29
CA LEU A 416 -12.28 -2.16 0.54
C LEU A 416 -11.93 -1.61 1.93
N GLU A 417 -12.89 -0.96 2.60
CA GLU A 417 -12.64 -0.26 3.87
C GLU A 417 -12.49 -1.21 5.06
N GLU A 418 -12.85 -2.49 4.91
CA GLU A 418 -12.56 -3.54 5.89
C GLU A 418 -11.19 -4.19 5.69
N ALA A 419 -10.46 -3.83 4.62
CA ALA A 419 -9.08 -4.26 4.45
C ALA A 419 -8.17 -3.60 5.50
N ARG A 420 -7.40 -4.43 6.22
CA ARG A 420 -6.40 -3.98 7.21
C ARG A 420 -5.46 -2.94 6.61
N PHE A 421 -5.07 -1.95 7.41
CA PHE A 421 -4.11 -0.90 7.04
C PHE A 421 -2.87 -1.48 6.31
N PRO A 422 -2.35 -0.83 5.25
CA PRO A 422 -1.18 -1.31 4.49
C PRO A 422 0.04 -1.65 5.35
N ARG A 423 0.22 -2.96 5.65
CA ARG A 423 1.43 -3.54 6.27
C ARG A 423 2.70 -3.23 5.46
N PHE A 424 3.88 -3.34 6.06
CA PHE A 424 5.13 -3.20 5.31
C PHE A 424 5.15 -4.20 4.14
N ALA A 425 5.59 -3.75 2.97
CA ALA A 425 5.53 -4.53 1.73
C ALA A 425 4.13 -5.07 1.35
N ALA A 426 3.04 -4.43 1.79
CA ALA A 426 1.70 -4.74 1.29
C ALA A 426 1.63 -4.57 -0.23
N ARG A 427 0.84 -5.41 -0.90
CA ARG A 427 0.62 -5.38 -2.36
C ARG A 427 -0.87 -5.39 -2.70
N ILE A 428 -1.27 -4.57 -3.65
CA ILE A 428 -2.56 -4.69 -4.34
C ILE A 428 -2.29 -5.00 -5.82
N VAL A 429 -3.03 -5.96 -6.35
CA VAL A 429 -2.82 -6.52 -7.69
C VAL A 429 -4.15 -6.44 -8.45
N PHE A 430 -4.11 -5.88 -9.65
CA PHE A 430 -5.21 -5.95 -10.61
C PHE A 430 -4.78 -6.87 -11.76
N GLU A 431 -5.59 -7.88 -12.08
CA GLU A 431 -5.34 -8.81 -13.18
C GLU A 431 -6.44 -8.65 -14.24
N LEU A 432 -6.05 -8.70 -15.52
CA LEU A 432 -6.96 -8.77 -16.67
C LEU A 432 -6.96 -10.19 -17.24
N TRP A 433 -8.14 -10.81 -17.30
CA TRP A 433 -8.36 -12.17 -17.80
C TRP A 433 -9.27 -12.20 -19.03
N LYS A 434 -9.12 -13.22 -19.87
CA LYS A 434 -10.01 -13.52 -21.00
C LYS A 434 -10.43 -14.99 -20.98
N SER A 435 -11.73 -15.27 -21.10
CA SER A 435 -12.25 -16.64 -21.20
C SER A 435 -11.83 -17.30 -22.53
N PRO A 436 -11.95 -18.63 -22.67
CA PRO A 436 -12.01 -19.24 -24.00
C PRO A 436 -13.15 -18.63 -24.85
N PRO A 437 -13.04 -18.63 -26.19
CA PRO A 437 -14.13 -18.24 -27.09
C PRO A 437 -15.33 -19.18 -26.96
N THR A 438 -16.54 -18.65 -27.16
CA THR A 438 -17.78 -19.45 -27.07
C THR A 438 -18.40 -19.67 -28.45
N THR A 439 -18.52 -20.94 -28.84
CA THR A 439 -19.23 -21.34 -30.07
C THR A 439 -20.72 -21.42 -29.78
N GLN A 440 -21.50 -20.45 -30.27
CA GLN A 440 -22.96 -20.56 -30.21
C GLN A 440 -23.44 -21.58 -31.25
N GLY A 441 -23.81 -22.78 -30.78
CA GLY A 441 -24.34 -23.85 -31.61
C GLY A 441 -25.25 -24.79 -30.81
N GLN A 442 -26.44 -25.06 -31.37
CA GLN A 442 -27.40 -26.08 -30.95
C GLN A 442 -27.99 -26.00 -29.52
N LEU A 443 -29.04 -25.15 -29.35
CA LEU A 443 -30.21 -25.56 -28.54
C LEU A 443 -31.54 -24.87 -28.92
N LYS A 444 -31.78 -24.68 -30.23
CA LYS A 444 -33.13 -24.58 -30.79
C LYS A 444 -33.22 -25.48 -32.03
N LYS A 445 -34.07 -26.52 -31.96
CA LYS A 445 -34.45 -27.30 -33.15
C LYS A 445 -35.37 -26.45 -34.02
N GLY A 446 -34.81 -25.82 -35.05
CA GLY A 446 -35.54 -25.14 -36.11
C GLY A 446 -34.81 -25.33 -37.42
N VAL A 447 -35.44 -25.98 -38.40
CA VAL A 447 -34.82 -26.29 -39.69
C VAL A 447 -34.79 -25.01 -40.53
N GLY A 448 -33.64 -24.35 -40.58
CA GLY A 448 -33.42 -23.10 -41.31
C GLY A 448 -31.99 -23.03 -41.87
N LYS A 449 -31.84 -22.42 -43.05
CA LYS A 449 -30.60 -22.44 -43.84
C LYS A 449 -29.39 -21.87 -43.09
N GLY A 450 -28.42 -22.75 -42.81
CA GLY A 450 -26.99 -22.53 -43.05
C GLY A 450 -26.36 -21.18 -42.67
N ASP A 451 -26.68 -20.62 -41.50
CA ASP A 451 -25.93 -19.48 -40.98
C ASP A 451 -24.60 -19.94 -40.36
N LYS A 452 -23.51 -19.22 -40.64
CA LYS A 452 -22.17 -19.58 -40.15
C LYS A 452 -22.04 -19.12 -38.71
N SER A 453 -22.08 -20.05 -37.76
CA SER A 453 -21.91 -19.80 -36.33
C SER A 453 -20.61 -19.05 -36.03
N LYS A 454 -20.66 -17.71 -35.98
CA LYS A 454 -19.55 -16.87 -35.59
C LYS A 454 -19.21 -17.17 -34.13
N ALA A 455 -18.04 -17.76 -33.89
CA ALA A 455 -17.53 -17.91 -32.54
C ALA A 455 -17.43 -16.52 -31.89
N LYS A 456 -18.05 -16.35 -30.73
CA LYS A 456 -17.95 -15.11 -29.96
C LYS A 456 -16.59 -15.10 -29.27
N ASP A 457 -15.82 -14.04 -29.48
CA ASP A 457 -14.51 -13.86 -28.83
C ASP A 457 -14.65 -13.89 -27.30
N GLY A 458 -13.59 -14.32 -26.62
CA GLY A 458 -13.58 -14.56 -25.17
C GLY A 458 -13.97 -13.32 -24.36
N GLU A 459 -14.78 -13.52 -23.33
CA GLU A 459 -15.24 -12.42 -22.47
C GLU A 459 -14.12 -11.97 -21.52
N LEU A 460 -14.11 -10.68 -21.19
CA LEU A 460 -13.04 -10.03 -20.43
C LEU A 460 -13.44 -9.84 -18.96
N PHE A 461 -12.55 -10.25 -18.07
CA PHE A 461 -12.74 -10.23 -16.62
C PHE A 461 -11.60 -9.50 -15.92
N ILE A 462 -11.90 -8.96 -14.75
CA ILE A 462 -10.96 -8.37 -13.80
C ILE A 462 -10.94 -9.19 -12.52
N ARG A 463 -9.76 -9.31 -11.92
CA ARG A 463 -9.59 -9.71 -10.52
C ARG A 463 -8.78 -8.66 -9.77
N VAL A 464 -9.12 -8.42 -8.51
CA VAL A 464 -8.41 -7.53 -7.60
C VAL A 464 -7.99 -8.34 -6.38
N LEU A 465 -6.70 -8.38 -6.10
CA LEU A 465 -6.15 -9.07 -4.93
C LEU A 465 -5.46 -8.09 -4.00
N TYR A 466 -5.59 -8.30 -2.69
CA TYR A 466 -4.86 -7.55 -1.68
C TYR A 466 -4.09 -8.55 -0.82
N ASN A 467 -2.75 -8.42 -0.80
CA ASN A 467 -1.86 -9.28 -0.02
C ASN A 467 -2.03 -10.79 -0.28
N GLY A 468 -2.51 -11.18 -1.47
CA GLY A 468 -2.78 -12.56 -1.86
C GLY A 468 -4.26 -12.97 -1.81
N GLU A 469 -5.12 -12.24 -1.09
CA GLU A 469 -6.55 -12.57 -1.01
C GLU A 469 -7.35 -11.97 -2.17
N ASP A 470 -8.25 -12.75 -2.76
CA ASP A 470 -9.19 -12.30 -3.82
C ASP A 470 -10.30 -11.42 -3.22
N VAL A 471 -10.05 -10.11 -3.21
CA VAL A 471 -10.96 -9.09 -2.68
C VAL A 471 -11.95 -8.57 -3.73
N THR A 472 -11.99 -9.14 -4.94
CA THR A 472 -12.75 -8.61 -6.08
C THR A 472 -14.24 -8.41 -5.77
N PHE A 473 -14.87 -9.40 -5.13
CA PHE A 473 -16.29 -9.36 -4.76
C PHE A 473 -16.59 -8.54 -3.49
N HIS A 474 -15.57 -7.98 -2.84
CA HIS A 474 -15.73 -6.98 -1.78
C HIS A 474 -15.67 -5.54 -2.33
N THR A 475 -15.19 -5.34 -3.57
CA THR A 475 -15.13 -4.01 -4.20
C THR A 475 -16.52 -3.44 -4.49
N THR A 476 -16.65 -2.11 -4.43
CA THR A 476 -17.88 -1.38 -4.76
C THR A 476 -18.44 -1.75 -6.14
N PHE A 477 -17.57 -2.06 -7.11
CA PHE A 477 -17.97 -2.37 -8.49
C PHE A 477 -18.35 -3.84 -8.73
N CYS A 478 -18.07 -4.76 -7.81
CA CYS A 478 -18.43 -6.18 -8.01
C CYS A 478 -19.18 -6.87 -6.86
N ARG A 479 -19.33 -6.23 -5.70
CA ARG A 479 -20.12 -6.77 -4.56
C ARG A 479 -21.60 -7.08 -4.87
N SER A 480 -22.17 -6.46 -5.90
CA SER A 480 -23.54 -6.72 -6.38
C SER A 480 -23.60 -7.72 -7.55
N HIS A 481 -22.47 -8.31 -7.96
CA HIS A 481 -22.43 -9.29 -9.04
C HIS A 481 -22.53 -10.72 -8.48
N ASN A 482 -23.55 -11.46 -8.92
CA ASN A 482 -23.75 -12.85 -8.52
C ASN A 482 -22.56 -13.72 -8.96
N ARG A 483 -21.75 -14.16 -7.99
CA ARG A 483 -20.61 -15.07 -8.23
C ARG A 483 -21.12 -16.48 -8.52
N HIS A 484 -21.21 -16.83 -9.80
CA HIS A 484 -21.57 -18.18 -10.22
C HIS A 484 -20.34 -19.09 -10.31
N THR A 485 -20.48 -20.38 -9.97
CA THR A 485 -19.37 -21.35 -9.98
C THR A 485 -18.72 -21.51 -11.36
N SER A 486 -19.49 -21.29 -12.42
CA SER A 486 -19.03 -21.30 -13.83
C SER A 486 -18.40 -19.98 -14.31
N GLN A 487 -18.56 -18.89 -13.56
CA GLN A 487 -17.94 -17.58 -13.85
C GLN A 487 -17.47 -16.92 -12.54
N PRO A 488 -16.36 -17.41 -11.94
CA PRO A 488 -15.92 -16.99 -10.61
C PRO A 488 -15.12 -15.67 -10.56
N LEU A 489 -15.03 -14.95 -11.69
CA LEU A 489 -14.29 -13.69 -11.87
C LEU A 489 -15.25 -12.53 -12.21
N CYS A 490 -14.86 -11.29 -11.94
CA CYS A 490 -15.71 -10.12 -12.18
C CYS A 490 -15.64 -9.65 -13.65
N PRO A 491 -16.75 -9.34 -14.34
CA PRO A 491 -16.70 -8.78 -15.70
C PRO A 491 -15.99 -7.41 -15.74
N LEU A 492 -15.01 -7.24 -16.65
CA LEU A 492 -14.19 -6.02 -16.76
C LEU A 492 -15.04 -4.74 -16.91
N LYS A 493 -16.17 -4.84 -17.63
CA LYS A 493 -17.13 -3.75 -17.83
C LYS A 493 -17.58 -3.07 -16.53
N ASN A 494 -17.64 -3.81 -15.42
CA ASN A 494 -18.05 -3.27 -14.12
C ASN A 494 -17.02 -2.27 -13.59
N PHE A 495 -15.73 -2.64 -13.63
CA PHE A 495 -14.63 -1.74 -13.26
C PHE A 495 -14.56 -0.51 -14.18
N LEU A 496 -14.75 -0.70 -15.50
CA LEU A 496 -14.75 0.41 -16.45
C LEU A 496 -15.93 1.39 -16.23
N SER A 497 -17.12 0.89 -15.89
CA SER A 497 -18.28 1.74 -15.53
C SER A 497 -18.00 2.51 -14.24
N PHE A 498 -17.47 1.82 -13.22
CA PHE A 498 -17.12 2.39 -11.94
C PHE A 498 -16.12 3.53 -12.04
N VAL A 499 -14.99 3.30 -12.70
CA VAL A 499 -13.91 4.29 -12.85
C VAL A 499 -14.35 5.50 -13.69
N ARG A 500 -15.22 5.31 -14.68
CA ARG A 500 -15.68 6.40 -15.56
C ARG A 500 -16.77 7.27 -14.96
N ARG A 501 -17.62 6.70 -14.08
CA ARG A 501 -18.84 7.36 -13.59
C ARG A 501 -19.18 6.98 -12.15
N ASP A 502 -19.38 5.68 -11.89
CA ASP A 502 -20.15 5.28 -10.71
C ASP A 502 -19.44 5.58 -9.38
N MET A 503 -18.11 5.68 -9.39
CA MET A 503 -17.32 6.06 -8.21
C MET A 503 -17.62 7.49 -7.71
N PHE A 504 -18.06 8.41 -8.57
CA PHE A 504 -18.33 9.81 -8.20
C PHE A 504 -19.69 10.00 -7.49
N SER A 505 -20.52 8.96 -7.44
CA SER A 505 -21.82 8.99 -6.76
C SER A 505 -21.72 9.40 -5.28
N VAL A 506 -20.65 9.02 -4.58
CA VAL A 506 -20.41 9.35 -3.16
C VAL A 506 -20.21 10.86 -2.90
N VAL A 507 -19.92 11.65 -3.95
CA VAL A 507 -19.81 13.11 -3.91
C VAL A 507 -20.88 13.81 -4.77
N ASN A 508 -21.99 13.11 -5.08
CA ASN A 508 -23.13 13.63 -5.85
C ASN A 508 -22.72 14.24 -7.21
N ALA A 509 -21.82 13.55 -7.92
CA ALA A 509 -21.32 13.93 -9.24
C ALA A 509 -21.30 12.73 -10.22
N THR A 510 -21.20 13.03 -11.50
CA THR A 510 -21.23 12.08 -12.62
C THR A 510 -19.87 11.91 -13.32
N SER A 511 -18.93 12.82 -13.08
CA SER A 511 -17.59 12.84 -13.67
C SER A 511 -16.57 13.46 -12.71
N TYR A 512 -15.27 13.18 -12.91
CA TYR A 512 -14.20 13.79 -12.11
C TYR A 512 -14.18 15.31 -12.19
N GLN A 513 -14.43 15.88 -13.38
CA GLN A 513 -14.44 17.34 -13.58
C GLN A 513 -15.57 18.00 -12.79
N GLU A 514 -16.76 17.42 -12.81
CA GLU A 514 -17.84 17.85 -11.92
C GLU A 514 -17.44 17.67 -10.46
N ALA A 515 -16.98 16.48 -10.07
CA ALA A 515 -16.67 16.13 -8.69
C ALA A 515 -15.57 17.00 -8.03
N CYS A 516 -14.63 17.53 -8.82
CA CYS A 516 -13.55 18.40 -8.33
C CYS A 516 -13.89 19.89 -8.29
N TYR A 517 -14.78 20.37 -9.18
CA TYR A 517 -14.99 21.82 -9.44
C TYR A 517 -16.44 22.30 -9.29
N LYS A 518 -17.40 21.40 -9.01
CA LYS A 518 -18.80 21.76 -8.71
C LYS A 518 -18.84 22.68 -7.49
N ARG A 519 -19.21 23.95 -7.72
CA ARG A 519 -19.46 24.91 -6.65
C ARG A 519 -20.63 24.40 -5.79
N PRO A 520 -20.61 24.59 -4.45
CA PRO A 520 -21.85 24.51 -3.68
C PRO A 520 -22.82 25.56 -4.22
N GLY A 521 -24.08 25.13 -4.43
CA GLY A 521 -25.21 26.02 -4.71
C GLY A 521 -25.89 26.46 -3.41
#